data_AF-A0A842WUB0-F1
#
_entry.id   AF-A0A842WUB0-F1
#
_cell.length_a   1.000
_cell.length_b   1.000
_cell.length_c   1.000
_cell.angle_alpha   90.00
_cell.angle_beta   90.00
_cell.angle_gamma   90.00
#
_symmetry.space_group_name_H-M   'P 1'
#
loop_
_entity.id
_entity.type
_entity.pdbx_description
1 polymer ?
#
loop_
_entity_poly.entity_id
_entity_poly.type
_entity_poly.pdbx_seq_one_letter_code
_entity_poly.pdbx_strand_id
1 'polypeptide(L)'
;MQSIFSLQILSMAIIIVGIILIILGIIQSNKNGQHDSGRTDHKGIILIGPIPIVWGFGDKGKIIMAILFVAFISYIILVLY
;
A
#
# COMPACT_ATOMS: atom_id res chain seq x y z
N MET A 1 5.78 -33.71 1.89
CA MET A 1 6.17 -32.85 0.74
C MET A 1 4.96 -32.28 -0.01
N GLN A 2 3.88 -33.04 -0.26
CA GLN A 2 2.68 -32.49 -0.95
C GLN A 2 1.98 -31.32 -0.21
N SER A 3 1.90 -31.36 1.12
CA SER A 3 1.25 -30.32 1.92
C SER A 3 1.93 -28.94 1.82
N ILE A 4 3.27 -28.92 1.67
CA ILE A 4 4.05 -27.69 1.55
C ILE A 4 3.73 -27.00 0.23
N PHE A 5 3.62 -27.78 -0.85
CA PHE A 5 3.30 -27.27 -2.18
C PHE A 5 1.90 -26.63 -2.23
N SER A 6 0.91 -27.27 -1.57
CA SER A 6 -0.44 -26.71 -1.46
C SER A 6 -0.48 -25.40 -0.65
N LEU A 7 0.29 -25.30 0.43
CA LEU A 7 0.39 -24.08 1.23
C LEU A 7 1.02 -22.92 0.43
N GLN A 8 2.02 -23.24 -0.40
CA GLN A 8 2.75 -22.27 -1.20
C GLN A 8 1.87 -21.70 -2.32
N ILE A 9 1.05 -22.53 -2.95
CA ILE A 9 0.06 -22.08 -3.94
C ILE A 9 -1.02 -21.20 -3.29
N LEU A 10 -1.51 -21.61 -2.11
CA LEU A 10 -2.55 -20.87 -1.40
C LEU A 10 -2.07 -19.48 -0.93
N SER A 11 -0.85 -19.40 -0.41
CA SER A 11 -0.23 -18.12 -0.02
C SER A 11 -0.01 -17.19 -1.22
N MET A 12 0.50 -17.73 -2.34
CA MET A 12 0.64 -16.97 -3.58
C MET A 12 -0.71 -16.42 -4.08
N ALA A 13 -1.76 -17.24 -4.05
CA ALA A 13 -3.11 -16.83 -4.44
C ALA A 13 -3.66 -15.70 -3.56
N ILE A 14 -3.48 -15.79 -2.23
CA ILE A 14 -3.91 -14.77 -1.28
C ILE A 14 -3.18 -13.44 -1.53
N ILE A 15 -1.86 -13.47 -1.75
CA ILE A 15 -1.06 -12.27 -2.03
C ILE A 15 -1.55 -11.59 -3.31
N ILE A 16 -1.76 -12.36 -4.38
CA ILE A 16 -2.24 -11.83 -5.66
C ILE A 16 -3.63 -11.19 -5.50
N VAL A 17 -4.55 -11.86 -4.82
CA VAL A 17 -5.90 -11.32 -4.54
C VAL A 17 -5.81 -10.04 -3.71
N GLY A 18 -4.95 -10.00 -2.69
CA GLY A 18 -4.74 -8.80 -1.88
C GLY A 18 -4.23 -7.61 -2.70
N ILE A 19 -3.26 -7.83 -3.59
CA ILE A 19 -2.74 -6.80 -4.49
C ILE A 19 -3.86 -6.28 -5.41
N ILE A 20 -4.67 -7.17 -6.00
CA ILE A 20 -5.78 -6.79 -6.87
C ILE A 20 -6.79 -5.92 -6.11
N LEU A 21 -7.17 -6.31 -4.89
CA LEU A 21 -8.12 -5.56 -4.07
C LEU A 21 -7.59 -4.17 -3.69
N ILE A 22 -6.30 -4.06 -3.36
CA ILE A 22 -5.65 -2.77 -3.08
C ILE A 22 -5.70 -1.87 -4.32
N ILE A 23 -5.34 -2.41 -5.49
CA ILE A 23 -5.37 -1.65 -6.76
C ILE A 23 -6.79 -1.18 -7.07
N LEU A 24 -7.79 -2.07 -6.94
CA LEU A 24 -9.20 -1.72 -7.15
C LEU A 24 -9.69 -0.65 -6.18
N GLY A 25 -9.31 -0.74 -4.90
CA GLY A 25 -9.61 0.27 -3.89
C GLY A 25 -9.01 1.64 -4.23
N ILE A 26 -7.77 1.67 -4.73
CA ILE A 26 -7.12 2.90 -5.20
C ILE A 26 -7.85 3.49 -6.41
N ILE A 27 -8.18 2.67 -7.40
CA ILE A 27 -8.90 3.11 -8.62
C ILE A 27 -10.27 3.68 -8.25
N GLN A 28 -11.01 3.01 -7.36
CA GLN A 28 -12.32 3.46 -6.91
C GLN A 28 -12.21 4.76 -6.10
N SER A 29 -11.22 4.89 -5.22
CA SER A 29 -10.98 6.13 -4.45
C SER A 29 -10.66 7.31 -5.36
N ASN A 30 -9.89 7.11 -6.43
CA ASN A 30 -9.52 8.18 -7.36
C ASN A 30 -10.71 8.68 -8.20
N LYS A 31 -11.69 7.81 -8.46
CA LYS A 31 -12.90 8.16 -9.22
C LYS A 31 -13.81 9.14 -8.47
N ASN A 32 -13.74 9.17 -7.14
CA ASN A 32 -14.52 10.06 -6.28
C ASN A 32 -13.84 11.41 -5.98
N GLY A 33 -12.57 11.60 -6.37
CA GLY A 33 -11.74 12.76 -5.96
C GLY A 33 -11.62 13.89 -6.99
N GLN A 34 -12.43 13.93 -8.05
CA GLN A 34 -12.28 14.91 -9.15
C GLN A 34 -12.70 16.36 -8.84
N HIS A 35 -12.86 16.75 -7.57
CA HIS A 35 -13.08 18.14 -7.17
C HIS A 35 -12.08 18.53 -6.08
N ASP A 36 -10.87 18.95 -6.45
CA ASP A 36 -10.28 20.10 -5.78
C ASP A 36 -9.17 20.74 -6.61
N SER A 37 -9.45 21.97 -7.03
CA SER A 37 -8.58 22.83 -7.82
C SER A 37 -7.66 23.64 -6.90
N GLY A 38 -6.35 23.49 -7.07
CA GLY A 38 -5.41 24.62 -6.95
C GLY A 38 -5.01 25.08 -5.55
N ARG A 39 -4.59 24.19 -4.64
CA ARG A 39 -3.86 24.60 -3.43
C ARG A 39 -2.49 23.91 -3.36
N THR A 40 -1.44 24.73 -3.25
CA THR A 40 -0.05 24.31 -3.04
C THR A 40 0.07 23.72 -1.64
N ASP A 41 -0.35 22.46 -1.49
CA ASP A 41 -0.20 21.74 -0.23
C ASP A 41 1.27 21.40 -0.02
N HIS A 42 1.79 21.80 1.12
CA HIS A 42 3.15 21.50 1.56
C HIS A 42 3.20 19.99 1.85
N LYS A 43 3.78 19.23 0.92
CA LYS A 43 3.85 17.76 0.96
C LYS A 43 5.14 17.32 1.64
N GLY A 44 5.05 16.44 2.63
CA GLY A 44 6.21 16.00 3.40
C GLY A 44 6.03 14.63 4.04
N ILE A 45 7.13 13.88 4.11
CA ILE A 45 7.25 12.63 4.87
C ILE A 45 8.08 12.98 6.11
N ILE A 46 7.49 12.83 7.30
CA ILE A 46 8.19 13.00 8.57
C ILE A 46 8.44 11.60 9.15
N LEU A 47 9.70 11.27 9.41
CA LEU A 47 10.06 10.02 10.12
C LEU A 47 10.07 10.29 11.62
N ILE A 48 9.07 9.80 12.35
CA ILE A 48 9.09 9.79 13.83
C ILE A 48 9.59 8.42 14.26
N GLY A 49 10.90 8.32 14.46
CA GLY A 49 11.56 7.02 14.67
C GLY A 49 11.37 6.10 13.46
N PRO A 50 11.09 4.80 13.65
CA PRO A 50 10.90 3.86 12.53
C PRO A 50 9.55 4.03 11.81
N ILE A 51 8.67 4.93 12.28
CA ILE A 51 7.31 5.07 11.75
C ILE A 51 7.24 6.32 10.85
N PRO A 52 7.06 6.15 9.51
CA PRO A 52 6.89 7.27 8.60
C PRO A 52 5.46 7.83 8.69
N ILE A 53 5.36 9.16 8.90
CA ILE A 53 4.12 9.93 8.87
C ILE A 53 4.10 10.77 7.60
N VAL A 54 3.21 10.44 6.66
CA VAL A 54 2.98 11.20 5.43
C VAL A 54 1.84 12.20 5.62
N TRP A 55 2.10 13.47 5.29
CA TRP A 55 1.13 14.56 5.39
C TRP A 55 1.13 15.44 4.13
N GLY A 56 0.01 16.11 3.86
CA GLY A 56 -0.14 17.07 2.75
C GLY A 56 -0.33 16.46 1.36
N PHE A 57 -0.32 15.13 1.21
CA PHE A 57 -0.36 14.49 -0.11
C PHE A 57 -1.76 14.36 -0.73
N GLY A 58 -2.84 14.77 -0.03
CA GLY A 58 -4.22 14.64 -0.52
C GLY A 58 -4.56 13.21 -0.95
N ASP A 59 -5.36 13.05 -2.01
CA ASP A 59 -5.66 11.71 -2.56
C ASP A 59 -4.43 10.96 -3.09
N LYS A 60 -3.38 11.68 -3.54
CA LYS A 60 -2.10 11.05 -3.91
C LYS A 60 -1.37 10.49 -2.68
N GLY A 61 -1.69 10.97 -1.48
CA GLY A 61 -1.13 10.50 -0.21
C GLY A 61 -1.59 9.12 0.18
N LYS A 62 -2.84 8.78 -0.17
CA LYS A 62 -3.37 7.43 0.03
C LYS A 62 -2.61 6.41 -0.82
N ILE A 63 -2.25 6.78 -2.05
CA ILE A 63 -1.45 5.94 -2.94
C ILE A 63 -0.04 5.75 -2.40
N ILE A 64 0.61 6.84 -1.97
CA ILE A 64 1.96 6.78 -1.39
C ILE A 64 1.97 5.96 -0.09
N MET A 65 0.95 6.12 0.78
CA MET A 65 0.79 5.28 1.97
C MET A 65 0.59 3.81 1.60
N ALA A 66 -0.25 3.50 0.62
CA ALA A 66 -0.48 2.13 0.18
C ALA A 66 0.81 1.48 -0.34
N ILE A 67 1.60 2.22 -1.14
CA ILE A 67 2.89 1.74 -1.64
C ILE A 67 3.87 1.52 -0.48
N LEU A 68 3.98 2.48 0.45
CA LEU A 68 4.86 2.36 1.62
C LEU A 68 4.45 1.20 2.52
N PHE A 69 3.15 0.98 2.72
CA PHE A 69 2.62 -0.12 3.51
C PHE A 69 2.92 -1.47 2.86
N VAL A 70 2.71 -1.60 1.55
CA VAL A 70 3.07 -2.82 0.80
C VAL A 70 4.58 -3.08 0.86
N ALA A 71 5.40 -2.05 0.67
CA ALA A 71 6.86 -2.15 0.78
C ALA A 71 7.28 -2.59 2.19
N PHE A 72 6.69 -2.00 3.24
CA PHE A 72 6.98 -2.35 4.63
C PHE A 72 6.58 -3.78 4.98
N ILE A 73 5.39 -4.22 4.57
CA ILE A 73 4.94 -5.61 4.74
C ILE A 73 5.87 -6.57 3.99
N SER A 74 6.26 -6.26 2.74
CA SER A 74 7.19 -7.09 1.98
C SER A 74 8.57 -7.19 2.63
N TYR A 75 9.05 -6.09 3.20
CA TYR A 75 10.32 -6.05 3.94
C TYR A 75 10.24 -6.90 5.20
N ILE A 76 9.16 -6.79 5.98
CA ILE A 76 8.95 -7.65 7.15
C ILE A 76 8.94 -9.12 6.73
N ILE A 77 8.21 -9.49 5.69
CA ILE A 77 8.15 -10.87 5.21
C ILE A 77 9.55 -11.37 4.82
N LEU A 78 10.34 -10.57 4.09
CA LEU A 78 11.68 -10.95 3.64
C LEU A 78 12.72 -11.02 4.76
N VAL A 79 12.52 -10.28 5.85
CA VAL A 79 13.44 -10.29 7.01
C VAL A 79 13.05 -11.36 8.03
N LEU A 80 11.77 -11.67 8.18
CA LEU A 80 11.28 -12.65 9.16
C LEU A 80 11.27 -14.10 8.66
N TYR A 81 11.32 -14.31 7.33
CA TYR A 81 11.38 -15.60 6.66
C TYR A 81 12.60 -15.70 5.75
#